data_AF-A0A957CKB4-F1
#
_entry.id   AF-A0A957CKB4-F1
#
_cell.length_a   1.000
_cell.length_b   1.000
_cell.length_c   1.000
_cell.angle_alpha   90.00
_cell.angle_beta   90.00
_cell.angle_gamma   90.00
#
_symmetry.space_group_name_H-M   'P 1'
#
loop_
_entity.id
_entity.type
_entity.pdbx_description
1 polymer ?
#
loop_
_entity_poly.entity_id
_entity_poly.type
_entity_poly.pdbx_seq_one_letter_code
_entity_poly.pdbx_strand_id
1 'polypeptide(L)'
;MAKDGKLRVTRRDFMRIAGLGAGAAAVATVTKPAAAQGSFKAGNFSDPAGRSKRPWWVKVVDEPTVEVDWDQMQRYNERTGTVRGPGMAGYVGDDEVDRLSEVAAQMETQRLLDNVDGYTLKDQALKSAHVGVGRSYLGPQKAKTPEERG
;
A
#
# COMPACT_ATOMS: atom_id res chain seq x y z
N MET A 1 29.88 69.93 -13.85
CA MET A 1 29.47 69.32 -12.57
C MET A 1 28.70 68.04 -12.88
N ALA A 2 29.06 66.93 -12.24
CA ALA A 2 28.91 65.55 -12.72
C ALA A 2 27.46 65.11 -13.06
N LYS A 3 27.33 64.32 -14.14
CA LYS A 3 26.10 63.67 -14.59
C LYS A 3 25.76 62.52 -13.64
N ASP A 4 24.62 62.64 -12.97
CA ASP A 4 24.07 61.62 -12.08
C ASP A 4 23.45 60.49 -12.93
N GLY A 5 24.27 59.50 -13.30
CA GLY A 5 23.89 58.38 -14.16
C GLY A 5 23.10 57.31 -13.41
N LYS A 6 21.80 57.50 -13.21
CA LYS A 6 20.91 56.41 -12.77
C LYS A 6 20.78 55.38 -13.90
N LEU A 7 21.46 54.24 -13.74
CA LEU A 7 21.31 53.05 -14.59
C LEU A 7 19.84 52.61 -14.59
N ARG A 8 19.15 52.84 -15.71
CA ARG A 8 17.80 52.32 -15.94
C ARG A 8 17.92 50.89 -16.46
N VAL A 9 17.79 49.92 -15.55
CA VAL A 9 17.70 48.50 -15.92
C VAL A 9 16.41 48.30 -16.72
N THR A 10 16.53 47.89 -17.98
CA THR A 10 15.35 47.58 -18.79
C THR A 10 14.83 46.18 -18.45
N ARG A 11 13.55 45.90 -18.73
CA ARG A 11 12.94 44.57 -18.53
C ARG A 11 13.74 43.46 -19.24
N ARG A 12 14.39 43.79 -20.35
CA ARG A 12 15.22 42.86 -21.13
C ARG A 12 16.54 42.55 -20.43
N ASP A 13 17.15 43.55 -19.80
CA ASP A 13 18.37 43.37 -18.99
C ASP A 13 18.06 42.59 -17.71
N PHE A 14 16.91 42.84 -17.09
CA PHE A 14 16.42 42.04 -15.97
C PHE A 14 16.25 40.56 -16.34
N MET A 15 15.61 40.26 -17.48
CA MET A 15 15.44 38.87 -17.94
C MET A 15 16.76 38.19 -18.31
N ARG A 16 17.76 38.93 -18.82
CA ARG A 16 19.10 38.40 -19.08
C ARG A 16 19.85 38.09 -17.79
N ILE A 17 19.79 38.99 -16.80
CA ILE A 17 20.41 38.80 -15.49
C ILE A 17 19.74 37.65 -14.73
N ALA A 18 18.40 37.59 -14.75
CA ALA A 18 17.64 36.49 -14.14
C ALA A 18 17.89 35.15 -14.83
N GLY A 19 17.98 35.13 -16.17
CA GLY A 19 18.29 33.94 -16.95
C GLY A 19 19.71 33.40 -16.71
N LEU A 20 20.71 34.29 -16.58
CA LEU A 20 22.08 33.93 -16.22
C LEU A 20 22.19 33.51 -14.74
N GLY A 21 21.44 34.14 -13.84
CA GLY A 21 21.36 33.77 -12.42
C GLY A 21 20.70 32.40 -12.19
N ALA A 22 19.67 32.06 -12.96
CA ALA A 22 19.03 30.75 -12.92
C ALA A 22 19.92 29.65 -13.54
N GLY A 23 20.68 29.95 -14.59
CA GLY A 23 21.62 29.02 -15.21
C GLY A 23 22.81 28.66 -14.30
N ALA A 24 23.38 29.65 -13.59
CA ALA A 24 24.49 29.41 -12.67
C ALA A 24 24.08 28.61 -11.43
N ALA A 25 22.85 28.81 -10.92
CA ALA A 25 22.31 28.01 -9.83
C ALA A 25 21.96 26.57 -10.25
N ALA A 26 21.51 26.37 -11.50
CA ALA A 26 21.18 25.04 -12.01
C ALA A 26 22.42 24.15 -12.16
N VAL A 27 23.55 24.68 -12.64
CA VAL A 27 24.78 23.88 -12.81
C VAL A 27 25.33 23.39 -11.47
N ALA A 28 25.19 24.17 -10.39
CA ALA A 28 25.58 23.75 -9.04
C ALA A 28 24.68 22.64 -8.44
N THR A 29 23.49 22.40 -9.02
CA THR A 29 22.59 21.33 -8.57
C THR A 29 22.78 20.01 -9.30
N VAL A 30 23.42 19.99 -10.47
CA VAL A 30 23.62 18.75 -11.27
C VAL A 30 24.81 17.92 -10.77
N THR A 31 25.73 18.49 -9.98
CA THR A 31 26.86 17.77 -9.39
C THR A 31 26.61 17.19 -8.01
N LYS A 32 25.41 17.40 -7.43
CA LYS A 32 25.03 16.66 -6.22
C LYS A 32 24.59 15.26 -6.65
N PRO A 33 25.27 14.18 -6.21
CA PRO A 33 24.76 12.84 -6.43
C PRO A 33 23.34 12.78 -5.88
N ALA A 34 22.43 12.10 -6.57
CA ALA A 34 21.05 11.91 -6.11
C ALA A 34 20.98 11.30 -4.69
N ALA A 35 22.07 10.72 -4.19
CA ALA A 35 22.26 10.27 -2.82
C ALA A 35 22.40 11.40 -1.76
N ALA A 36 22.50 12.67 -2.16
CA ALA A 36 22.53 13.84 -1.27
C ALA A 36 21.18 14.58 -1.21
N GLN A 37 20.12 14.03 -1.80
CA GLN A 37 18.76 14.33 -1.34
C GLN A 37 18.67 13.76 0.06
N GLY A 38 18.38 14.65 1.03
CA GLY A 38 18.53 14.38 2.45
C GLY A 38 18.06 12.99 2.82
N SER A 39 18.80 12.33 3.71
CA SER A 39 18.42 11.06 4.34
C SER A 39 16.91 10.93 4.31
N PHE A 40 16.37 9.91 3.65
CA PHE A 40 14.96 9.59 3.78
C PHE A 40 14.73 9.38 5.28
N LYS A 41 14.41 10.47 5.98
CA LYS A 41 13.78 10.39 7.28
C LYS A 41 12.45 9.85 6.86
N ALA A 42 12.28 8.54 7.05
CA ALA A 42 10.97 7.96 7.08
C ALA A 42 10.19 8.83 8.08
N GLY A 43 9.47 9.83 7.57
CA GLY A 43 8.52 10.56 8.38
C GLY A 43 7.63 9.49 8.98
N ASN A 44 7.18 9.66 10.23
CA ASN A 44 6.31 8.66 10.81
C ASN A 44 5.12 8.47 9.84
N PHE A 45 5.11 7.35 9.11
CA PHE A 45 4.07 7.02 8.13
C PHE A 45 2.85 6.47 8.84
N SER A 46 2.95 6.27 10.15
CA SER A 46 1.89 5.80 10.99
C SER A 46 1.29 6.94 11.83
N ASP A 47 0.00 6.85 12.08
CA ASP A 47 -0.68 7.57 13.15
C ASP A 47 -0.30 6.93 14.52
N PRO A 48 -0.72 7.52 15.66
CA PRO A 48 -0.44 6.94 16.97
C PRO A 48 -0.94 5.51 17.16
N ALA A 49 -1.93 5.06 16.38
CA ALA A 49 -2.47 3.70 16.40
C ALA A 49 -1.75 2.74 15.42
N GLY A 50 -0.62 3.15 14.83
CA GLY A 50 0.18 2.33 13.93
C GLY A 50 -0.36 2.24 12.49
N ARG A 51 -1.42 2.98 12.14
CA ARG A 51 -2.09 2.93 10.83
C ARG A 51 -1.45 3.93 9.88
N SER A 52 -1.43 3.67 8.57
CA SER A 52 -0.91 4.63 7.59
C SER A 52 -1.60 6.00 7.71
N LYS A 53 -0.81 7.08 7.78
CA LYS A 53 -1.29 8.46 7.85
C LYS A 53 -2.25 8.74 6.69
N ARG A 54 -3.45 9.18 7.03
CA ARG A 54 -4.48 9.50 6.04
C ARG A 54 -4.13 10.82 5.33
N PRO A 55 -4.43 10.96 4.03
CA PRO A 55 -4.30 12.24 3.31
C PRO A 55 -5.14 13.36 3.95
N TRP A 56 -4.76 14.62 3.71
CA TRP A 56 -5.37 15.80 4.36
C TRP A 56 -6.86 16.00 4.10
N TRP A 57 -7.40 15.43 3.00
CA TRP A 57 -8.82 15.50 2.66
C TRP A 57 -9.67 14.41 3.35
N VAL A 58 -9.04 13.44 4.01
CA VAL A 58 -9.75 12.40 4.76
C VAL A 58 -10.00 12.89 6.19
N LYS A 59 -11.28 13.08 6.53
CA LYS A 59 -11.69 13.45 7.89
C LYS A 59 -11.57 12.25 8.82
N VAL A 60 -11.10 12.49 10.04
CA VAL A 60 -11.02 11.50 11.11
C VAL A 60 -11.97 11.95 12.22
N VAL A 61 -12.65 10.98 12.82
CA VAL A 61 -13.49 11.15 14.00
C VAL A 61 -12.95 10.22 15.09
N ASP A 62 -13.10 10.64 16.35
CA ASP A 62 -12.61 9.87 17.49
C ASP A 62 -13.48 8.63 17.77
N GLU A 63 -14.78 8.74 17.50
CA GLU A 63 -15.76 7.69 17.75
C GLU A 63 -16.36 7.12 16.45
N PRO A 64 -16.82 5.84 16.44
CA PRO A 64 -17.48 5.26 15.28
C PRO A 64 -18.67 6.11 14.81
N THR A 65 -18.81 6.29 13.49
CA THR A 65 -19.94 7.04 12.90
C THR A 65 -21.25 6.26 12.88
N VAL A 66 -21.26 5.04 13.41
CA VAL A 66 -22.40 4.13 13.47
C VAL A 66 -22.47 3.55 14.88
N GLU A 67 -23.68 3.29 15.36
CA GLU A 67 -23.89 2.65 16.65
C GLU A 67 -23.30 1.24 16.64
N VAL A 68 -22.56 0.91 17.70
CA VAL A 68 -21.96 -0.40 17.93
C VAL A 68 -22.52 -0.93 19.23
N ASP A 69 -23.22 -2.07 19.15
CA ASP A 69 -23.58 -2.84 20.35
C ASP A 69 -22.34 -3.57 20.87
N TRP A 70 -21.69 -2.96 21.86
CA TRP A 70 -20.46 -3.49 22.47
C TRP A 70 -20.69 -4.74 23.31
N ASP A 71 -21.92 -4.96 23.82
CA ASP A 71 -22.25 -6.16 24.60
C ASP A 71 -22.35 -7.40 23.72
N GLN A 72 -22.68 -7.22 22.43
CA GLN A 72 -22.71 -8.28 21.42
C GLN A 72 -21.43 -8.39 20.59
N MET A 73 -20.52 -7.40 20.68
CA MET A 73 -19.32 -7.36 19.86
C MET A 73 -18.32 -8.45 20.27
N GLN A 74 -17.99 -9.34 19.33
CA GLN A 74 -16.96 -10.37 19.51
C GLN A 74 -16.01 -10.41 18.33
N ARG A 75 -14.74 -10.77 18.59
CA ARG A 75 -13.76 -10.95 17.52
C ARG A 75 -14.18 -12.09 16.61
N TYR A 76 -14.41 -11.75 15.35
CA TYR A 76 -14.75 -12.72 14.32
C TYR A 76 -13.56 -13.65 14.01
N ASN A 77 -13.80 -14.95 14.08
CA ASN A 77 -12.81 -15.96 13.70
C ASN A 77 -12.85 -16.17 12.19
N GLU A 78 -11.99 -15.45 11.48
CA GLU A 78 -11.93 -15.51 10.02
C GLU A 78 -11.60 -16.91 9.48
N ARG A 79 -10.77 -17.68 10.19
CA ARG A 79 -10.26 -18.98 9.72
C ARG A 79 -11.38 -19.98 9.47
N THR A 80 -12.43 -19.96 10.29
CA THR A 80 -13.55 -20.90 10.22
C THR A 80 -14.89 -20.23 9.98
N GLY A 81 -14.96 -18.90 10.16
CA GLY A 81 -16.19 -18.15 9.99
C GLY A 81 -16.47 -17.77 8.54
N THR A 82 -15.46 -17.71 7.67
CA THR A 82 -15.62 -17.32 6.26
C THR A 82 -15.56 -18.52 5.32
N VAL A 83 -15.80 -18.29 4.03
CA VAL A 83 -15.55 -19.28 2.96
C VAL A 83 -14.06 -19.50 2.65
N ARG A 84 -13.14 -18.81 3.35
CA ARG A 84 -11.69 -18.95 3.13
C ARG A 84 -11.11 -20.05 4.01
N GLY A 85 -10.16 -20.79 3.45
CA GLY A 85 -9.47 -21.87 4.16
C GLY A 85 -10.48 -22.93 4.66
N PRO A 86 -10.35 -23.41 5.91
CA PRO A 86 -11.20 -24.49 6.42
C PRO A 86 -12.66 -24.07 6.69
N GLY A 87 -13.01 -22.79 6.60
CA GLY A 87 -14.37 -22.35 6.92
C GLY A 87 -15.42 -22.69 5.85
N MET A 88 -15.03 -22.95 4.59
CA MET A 88 -15.96 -23.34 3.52
C MET A 88 -16.76 -24.60 3.87
N ALA A 89 -16.12 -25.58 4.51
CA ALA A 89 -16.76 -26.81 4.95
C ALA A 89 -17.93 -26.57 5.92
N GLY A 90 -17.87 -25.50 6.73
CA GLY A 90 -18.98 -25.12 7.59
C GLY A 90 -20.25 -24.66 6.84
N TYR A 91 -20.12 -24.29 5.56
CA TYR A 91 -21.24 -23.84 4.72
C TYR A 91 -21.77 -24.93 3.79
N VAL A 92 -20.89 -25.75 3.22
CA VAL A 92 -21.26 -26.73 2.17
C VAL A 92 -21.00 -28.18 2.55
N GLY A 93 -20.34 -28.44 3.69
CA GLY A 93 -19.90 -29.77 4.11
C GLY A 93 -18.53 -30.15 3.55
N ASP A 94 -17.83 -31.06 4.24
CA ASP A 94 -16.50 -31.54 3.85
C ASP A 94 -16.53 -32.25 2.48
N ASP A 95 -17.50 -33.15 2.27
CA ASP A 95 -17.64 -33.92 1.02
C ASP A 95 -17.74 -33.01 -0.22
N GLU A 96 -18.44 -31.88 -0.11
CA GLU A 96 -18.59 -30.94 -1.21
C GLU A 96 -17.32 -30.11 -1.43
N VAL A 97 -16.60 -29.76 -0.35
CA VAL A 97 -15.28 -29.11 -0.46
C VAL A 97 -14.30 -30.03 -1.17
N ASP A 98 -14.29 -31.32 -0.84
CA ASP A 98 -13.42 -32.31 -1.46
C ASP A 98 -13.77 -32.48 -2.95
N ARG A 99 -15.05 -32.64 -3.27
CA ARG A 99 -15.52 -32.70 -4.66
C ARG A 99 -15.13 -31.46 -5.47
N LEU A 100 -15.31 -30.26 -4.92
CA LEU A 100 -14.95 -29.00 -5.59
C LEU A 100 -13.44 -28.86 -5.78
N SER A 101 -12.65 -29.29 -4.79
CA SER A 101 -11.20 -29.33 -4.85
C SER A 101 -10.70 -30.23 -5.99
N GLU A 102 -11.27 -31.43 -6.11
CA GLU A 102 -10.94 -32.37 -7.18
C GLU A 102 -11.28 -31.82 -8.57
N VAL A 103 -12.50 -31.26 -8.73
CA VAL A 103 -12.94 -30.65 -9.99
C VAL A 103 -12.02 -29.48 -10.36
N ALA A 104 -11.67 -28.62 -9.39
CA ALA A 104 -10.77 -27.50 -9.62
C ALA A 104 -9.39 -27.95 -10.10
N ALA A 105 -8.81 -28.98 -9.48
CA ALA A 105 -7.50 -29.53 -9.85
C ALA A 105 -7.51 -30.14 -11.26
N GLN A 106 -8.56 -30.88 -11.62
CA GLN A 106 -8.73 -31.44 -12.96
C GLN A 106 -8.85 -30.34 -14.01
N MET A 107 -9.70 -29.34 -13.76
CA MET A 107 -9.88 -28.22 -14.70
C MET A 107 -8.61 -27.39 -14.85
N GLU A 108 -7.86 -27.16 -13.77
CA GLU A 108 -6.59 -26.43 -13.81
C GLU A 108 -5.53 -27.20 -14.63
N THR A 109 -5.45 -28.53 -14.44
CA THR A 109 -4.56 -29.40 -15.23
C THR A 109 -4.93 -29.36 -16.70
N GLN A 110 -6.21 -29.50 -17.03
CA GLN A 110 -6.66 -29.49 -18.43
C GLN A 110 -6.37 -28.13 -19.09
N ARG A 111 -6.67 -27.01 -18.41
CA ARG A 111 -6.37 -25.67 -18.92
C ARG A 111 -4.87 -25.44 -19.16
N LEU A 112 -4.02 -26.01 -18.31
CA LEU A 112 -2.58 -25.96 -18.47
C LEU A 112 -2.12 -26.77 -19.69
N LEU A 113 -2.64 -27.97 -19.89
CA LEU A 113 -2.35 -28.82 -21.05
C LEU A 113 -2.84 -28.19 -22.36
N ASP A 114 -4.03 -27.59 -22.35
CA ASP A 114 -4.62 -26.89 -23.48
C ASP A 114 -4.00 -25.51 -23.73
N ASN A 115 -3.06 -25.09 -22.88
CA ASN A 115 -2.35 -23.82 -22.94
C ASN A 115 -3.32 -22.61 -23.00
N VAL A 116 -4.37 -22.66 -22.19
CA VAL A 116 -5.37 -21.59 -22.08
C VAL A 116 -4.71 -20.33 -21.53
N ASP A 117 -4.98 -19.18 -22.17
CA ASP A 117 -4.48 -17.89 -21.73
C ASP A 117 -4.78 -17.63 -20.24
N GLY A 118 -3.75 -17.27 -19.47
CA GLY A 118 -3.83 -17.08 -18.01
C GLY A 118 -3.68 -18.35 -17.17
N TYR A 119 -3.65 -19.53 -17.80
CA TYR A 119 -3.39 -20.83 -17.15
C TYR A 119 -2.14 -21.51 -17.71
N THR A 120 -1.32 -20.80 -18.49
CA THR A 120 -0.09 -21.36 -19.03
C THR A 120 0.88 -21.72 -17.90
N LEU A 121 1.86 -22.57 -18.18
CA LEU A 121 2.88 -22.94 -17.19
C LEU A 121 3.60 -21.72 -16.60
N LYS A 122 3.81 -20.66 -17.40
CA LYS A 122 4.44 -19.42 -16.94
C LYS A 122 3.55 -18.66 -15.95
N ASP A 123 2.24 -18.60 -16.23
CA ASP A 123 1.27 -17.95 -15.35
C ASP A 123 1.16 -18.69 -14.02
N GLN A 124 1.12 -20.03 -14.07
CA GLN A 124 1.10 -20.87 -12.87
C GLN A 124 2.39 -20.78 -12.06
N ALA A 125 3.55 -20.71 -12.71
CA ALA A 125 4.82 -20.49 -12.04
C ALA A 125 4.86 -19.13 -11.33
N LEU A 126 4.38 -18.07 -11.99
CA LEU A 126 4.31 -16.73 -11.40
C LEU A 126 3.35 -16.68 -10.20
N LYS A 127 2.14 -17.25 -10.35
CA LYS A 127 1.17 -17.40 -9.25
C LYS A 127 1.78 -18.12 -8.05
N SER A 128 2.49 -19.23 -8.30
CA SER A 128 3.09 -20.06 -7.24
C SER A 128 4.25 -19.37 -6.53
N ALA A 129 4.96 -18.45 -7.18
CA ALA A 129 6.04 -17.68 -6.58
C ALA A 129 5.55 -16.60 -5.58
N HIS A 130 4.25 -16.25 -5.59
CA HIS A 130 3.70 -15.16 -4.79
C HIS A 130 3.46 -15.50 -3.31
N VAL A 131 3.61 -16.75 -2.87
CA VAL A 131 3.06 -17.17 -1.57
C VAL A 131 3.88 -16.64 -0.38
N GLY A 132 3.38 -15.57 0.25
CA GLY A 132 3.75 -15.14 1.60
C GLY A 132 2.53 -15.20 2.51
N VAL A 133 2.49 -16.16 3.44
CA VAL A 133 1.46 -16.16 4.48
C VAL A 133 1.87 -15.13 5.53
N GLY A 134 1.14 -14.02 5.62
CA GLY A 134 1.30 -13.04 6.69
C GLY A 134 0.97 -13.70 8.04
N ARG A 135 1.98 -14.26 8.71
CA ARG A 135 1.85 -14.79 10.07
C ARG A 135 2.21 -13.66 11.05
N SER A 136 1.30 -13.33 11.96
CA SER A 136 1.70 -12.61 13.17
C SER A 136 2.68 -13.49 13.95
N TYR A 137 3.76 -12.89 14.49
CA TYR A 137 4.70 -13.59 15.37
C TYR A 137 3.99 -14.25 16.57
N LEU A 138 2.87 -13.67 17.00
CA LEU A 138 2.09 -14.13 18.13
C LEU A 138 1.08 -15.24 17.77
N GLY A 139 0.93 -15.58 16.48
CA GLY A 139 -0.09 -16.53 16.03
C GLY A 139 -1.53 -16.01 16.17
N PRO A 140 -2.55 -16.88 15.98
CA PRO A 140 -3.95 -16.51 16.08
C PRO A 140 -4.33 -16.00 17.47
N GLN A 141 -4.70 -14.72 17.58
CA GLN A 141 -5.11 -14.11 18.85
C GLN A 141 -6.60 -14.33 19.15
N LYS A 142 -7.01 -14.23 20.41
CA LYS A 142 -8.42 -14.07 20.80
C LYS A 142 -8.46 -12.91 21.79
N ALA A 143 -9.15 -11.83 21.43
CA ALA A 143 -9.33 -10.64 22.27
C ALA A 143 -10.74 -10.13 22.02
N LYS A 144 -11.45 -9.73 23.08
CA LYS A 144 -12.80 -9.16 23.01
C LYS A 144 -12.76 -7.65 22.80
N THR A 145 -11.76 -6.97 23.36
CA THR A 145 -11.61 -5.51 23.22
C THR A 145 -10.33 -5.11 22.47
N PRO A 146 -10.27 -3.89 21.90
CA PRO A 146 -9.04 -3.33 21.33
C PRO A 146 -7.89 -3.26 22.35
N GLU A 147 -8.17 -2.96 23.62
CA GLU A 147 -7.18 -2.81 24.68
C GLU A 147 -6.54 -4.15 25.07
N GLU A 148 -7.31 -5.25 25.03
CA GLU A 148 -6.81 -6.62 25.24
C GLU A 148 -5.81 -7.08 24.18
N ARG A 149 -5.67 -6.34 23.07
CA ARG A 149 -4.78 -6.66 21.95
C ARG A 149 -3.38 -6.03 22.06
N GLY A 150 -3.19 -5.04 22.94
CA GLY A 150 -2.00 -4.19 22.99
C GLY A 150 -2.11 -2.95 22.10
#